data_AF-A0A139AHH8-F1
#
_entry.id   AF-A0A139AHH8-F1
#
_cell.length_a   1.000
_cell.length_b   1.000
_cell.length_c   1.000
_cell.angle_alpha   90.00
_cell.angle_beta   90.00
_cell.angle_gamma   90.00
#
_symmetry.space_group_name_H-M   'P 1'
#
loop_
_entity.id
_entity.type
_entity.pdbx_description
1 polymer ?
#
loop_
_entity_poly.entity_id
_entity_poly.type
_entity_poly.pdbx_seq_one_letter_code
_entity_poly.pdbx_strand_id
1 'polypeptide(L)'
;MARKRPHHPTSLPRFPKYPLPANAPAIARNGSDVSCASHTASPLVPSEPADVTCPVGGSIRLLPSQIHSYSVAEVVTHPSFLKPVAAFIFIQVYIFLRVRKAWIGRKKKVVERRKREMMNAKLDGGKTPATVDEIGAKPEVLDFDPNFDNSFERKTSWILTVLSSLVMTVAGLVGFVGWTFYRWDMARWPIVGASRFSLWIAIYFLTYMWCDIAIGVMYYRSQITLLAGYIHHALFTYIFSFAVYHGLVACILPFCLLELPTLIMAIGQLDKRFRRDYLFGGTYFGTRVALHAALCWSMAVELDVGMTVWPLPAVVLPLHLYWFSRWVEQQKRLRAKRKRQAKEARERVMNESIERIVAQMDRMEN
;
A
#
# COMPACT_ATOMS: atom_id res chain seq x y z
N MET A 1 -1.84 56.26 -7.68
CA MET A 1 -3.28 56.04 -7.47
C MET A 1 -3.84 55.22 -8.63
N ALA A 2 -4.11 53.93 -8.43
CA ALA A 2 -4.76 53.08 -9.42
C ALA A 2 -5.75 52.15 -8.70
N ARG A 3 -7.04 52.29 -9.05
CA ARG A 3 -8.18 51.58 -8.44
C ARG A 3 -8.12 50.08 -8.72
N LYS A 4 -8.14 49.25 -7.66
CA LYS A 4 -8.44 47.81 -7.72
C LYS A 4 -9.93 47.62 -8.01
N ARG A 5 -10.27 46.81 -9.02
CA ARG A 5 -11.63 46.30 -9.26
C ARG A 5 -11.86 45.03 -8.41
N PRO A 6 -13.09 44.77 -7.93
CA PRO A 6 -13.40 43.57 -7.17
C PRO A 6 -13.58 42.35 -8.09
N HIS A 7 -13.05 41.20 -7.67
CA HIS A 7 -13.28 39.92 -8.32
C HIS A 7 -14.66 39.37 -7.92
N HIS A 8 -15.50 39.07 -8.91
CA HIS A 8 -16.69 38.25 -8.74
C HIS A 8 -16.32 36.77 -8.55
N PRO A 9 -17.09 36.00 -7.76
CA PRO A 9 -16.85 34.57 -7.57
C PRO A 9 -17.24 33.78 -8.82
N THR A 10 -16.27 33.07 -9.39
CA THR A 10 -16.47 32.05 -10.43
C THR A 10 -17.34 30.91 -9.91
N SER A 11 -18.52 30.76 -10.51
CA SER A 11 -19.38 29.59 -10.33
C SER A 11 -18.66 28.31 -10.78
N LEU A 12 -18.69 27.28 -9.93
CA LEU A 12 -18.17 25.95 -10.23
C LEU A 12 -18.84 25.34 -11.48
N PRO A 13 -18.11 24.52 -12.28
CA PRO A 13 -18.67 23.86 -13.44
C PRO A 13 -19.75 22.87 -13.02
N ARG A 14 -20.96 23.01 -13.60
CA ARG A 14 -22.01 21.99 -13.51
C ARG A 14 -21.58 20.78 -14.34
N PHE A 15 -21.38 19.64 -13.68
CA PHE A 15 -21.20 18.36 -14.35
C PHE A 15 -22.46 18.01 -15.17
N PRO A 16 -22.30 17.34 -16.33
CA PRO A 16 -23.44 16.86 -17.10
C PRO A 16 -24.25 15.86 -16.27
N LYS A 17 -25.56 16.14 -16.11
CA LYS A 17 -26.53 15.18 -15.59
C LYS A 17 -26.68 14.07 -16.64
N TYR A 18 -26.20 12.87 -16.34
CA TYR A 18 -26.52 11.70 -17.15
C TYR A 18 -27.97 11.28 -16.86
N PRO A 19 -28.75 10.88 -17.87
CA PRO A 19 -30.08 10.32 -17.65
C PRO A 19 -29.92 9.02 -16.84
N LEU A 20 -30.66 8.94 -15.73
CA LEU A 20 -30.87 7.68 -15.01
C LEU A 20 -31.52 6.67 -15.97
N PRO A 21 -31.25 5.37 -15.83
CA PRO A 21 -31.92 4.34 -16.62
C PRO A 21 -33.44 4.44 -16.42
N ALA A 22 -34.19 4.37 -17.52
CA ALA A 22 -35.64 4.59 -17.60
C ALA A 22 -36.51 3.63 -16.74
N ASN A 23 -35.89 2.66 -16.08
CA ASN A 23 -36.56 1.64 -15.25
C ASN A 23 -36.21 1.74 -13.76
N ALA A 24 -35.76 2.90 -13.28
CA ALA A 24 -35.69 3.15 -11.84
C ALA A 24 -37.12 3.20 -11.28
N PRO A 25 -37.50 2.32 -10.31
CA PRO A 25 -38.80 2.39 -9.69
C PRO A 25 -38.95 3.77 -9.01
N ALA A 26 -40.09 4.43 -9.26
CA ALA A 26 -40.40 5.72 -8.68
C ALA A 26 -40.18 5.65 -7.16
N ILE A 27 -39.36 6.57 -6.65
CA ILE A 27 -39.16 6.77 -5.22
C ILE A 27 -40.52 7.19 -4.65
N ALA A 28 -41.26 6.23 -4.10
CA ALA A 28 -42.45 6.49 -3.31
C ALA A 28 -41.99 7.31 -2.08
N ARG A 29 -42.26 8.62 -2.12
CA ARG A 29 -42.29 9.41 -0.89
C ARG A 29 -43.40 8.82 -0.05
N ASN A 30 -43.07 8.24 1.10
CA ASN A 30 -44.04 7.98 2.16
C ASN A 30 -44.61 9.33 2.59
N GLY A 31 -45.71 9.74 1.96
CA GLY A 31 -46.65 10.69 2.51
C GLY A 31 -47.45 9.96 3.56
N SER A 32 -47.15 10.22 4.82
CA SER A 32 -48.09 9.97 5.91
C SER A 32 -49.26 10.93 5.74
N ASP A 33 -50.31 10.45 5.08
CA ASP A 33 -51.63 11.07 5.07
C ASP A 33 -52.21 10.98 6.49
N VAL A 34 -52.01 12.03 7.28
CA VAL A 34 -52.81 12.28 8.48
C VAL A 34 -54.10 12.95 8.01
N SER A 35 -55.16 12.16 7.99
CA SER A 35 -56.54 12.61 7.77
C SER A 35 -56.94 13.60 8.88
N CYS A 36 -57.20 14.85 8.51
CA CYS A 36 -57.84 15.85 9.37
C CYS A 36 -59.22 16.17 8.79
N ALA A 37 -60.27 15.64 9.44
CA ALA A 37 -61.64 16.05 9.20
C ALA A 37 -62.11 16.95 10.35
N SER A 38 -62.35 18.22 9.97
CA SER A 38 -63.37 19.15 10.47
C SER A 38 -63.62 19.29 11.98
N HIS A 39 -63.14 20.39 12.58
CA HIS A 39 -63.94 21.17 13.52
C HIS A 39 -63.74 22.67 13.30
N THR A 40 -64.86 23.37 13.36
CA THR A 40 -65.10 24.78 13.07
C THR A 40 -64.64 25.72 14.20
N ALA A 41 -64.12 26.88 13.79
CA ALA A 41 -64.19 28.22 14.41
C ALA A 41 -63.58 28.49 15.81
N SER A 42 -62.46 29.25 15.86
CA SER A 42 -62.37 30.63 16.38
C SER A 42 -60.91 31.12 16.54
N PRO A 43 -60.64 32.44 16.61
CA PRO A 43 -59.33 33.02 16.28
C PRO A 43 -58.51 33.54 17.48
N LEU A 44 -57.23 33.84 17.19
CA LEU A 44 -56.23 34.66 17.91
C LEU A 44 -55.41 33.99 19.02
N VAL A 45 -54.11 33.79 18.77
CA VAL A 45 -52.92 34.31 19.52
C VAL A 45 -51.65 33.95 18.69
N PRO A 46 -50.65 34.85 18.53
CA PRO A 46 -49.38 34.50 17.91
C PRO A 46 -48.38 33.99 18.98
N SER A 47 -47.93 32.74 18.85
CA SER A 47 -46.82 32.20 19.63
C SER A 47 -45.63 31.85 18.74
N GLU A 48 -44.48 32.30 19.21
CA GLU A 48 -43.07 32.18 18.79
C GLU A 48 -42.64 31.06 17.81
N PRO A 49 -41.55 31.29 17.05
CA PRO A 49 -40.97 30.27 16.18
C PRO A 49 -40.33 29.16 17.02
N ALA A 50 -40.87 27.95 16.88
CA ALA A 50 -40.26 26.73 17.41
C ALA A 50 -38.87 26.52 16.78
N ASP A 51 -37.86 26.44 17.64
CA ASP A 51 -36.52 25.94 17.33
C ASP A 51 -36.63 24.55 16.68
N VAL A 52 -36.26 24.48 15.39
CA VAL A 52 -36.09 23.22 14.67
C VAL A 52 -34.76 22.61 15.12
N THR A 53 -34.78 21.89 16.24
CA THR A 53 -33.69 20.98 16.59
C THR A 53 -33.71 19.81 15.61
N CYS A 54 -32.78 19.80 14.64
CA CYS A 54 -32.50 18.59 13.86
C CYS A 54 -32.06 17.46 14.80
N PRO A 55 -32.68 16.26 14.74
CA PRO A 55 -32.20 15.13 15.53
C PRO A 55 -30.87 14.64 14.94
N VAL A 56 -29.78 15.04 15.58
CA VAL A 56 -28.44 14.49 15.34
C VAL A 56 -28.42 13.08 15.95
N GLY A 57 -28.93 12.09 15.20
CA GLY A 57 -28.98 10.71 15.68
C GLY A 57 -29.66 9.69 14.77
N GLY A 58 -30.03 10.06 13.54
CA GLY A 58 -30.59 9.10 12.59
C GLY A 58 -29.51 8.17 12.05
N SER A 59 -29.44 6.94 12.57
CA SER A 59 -28.68 5.87 11.94
C SER A 59 -29.24 5.64 10.53
N ILE A 60 -28.44 5.86 9.50
CA ILE A 60 -28.85 5.61 8.12
C ILE A 60 -28.91 4.10 7.95
N ARG A 61 -30.11 3.52 8.11
CA ARG A 61 -30.37 2.15 7.66
C ARG A 61 -30.29 2.14 6.15
N LEU A 62 -29.20 1.57 5.62
CA LEU A 62 -29.20 1.09 4.25
C LEU A 62 -30.26 -0.01 4.18
N LEU A 63 -31.42 0.31 3.60
CA LEU A 63 -32.40 -0.72 3.32
C LEU A 63 -31.73 -1.75 2.41
N PRO A 64 -31.87 -3.07 2.69
CA PRO A 64 -31.32 -4.12 1.84
C PRO A 64 -31.67 -3.96 0.35
N SER A 65 -32.78 -3.28 0.05
CA SER A 65 -33.21 -2.95 -1.31
C SER A 65 -32.33 -1.94 -2.05
N GLN A 66 -31.46 -1.18 -1.37
CA GLN A 66 -30.50 -0.25 -1.99
C GLN A 66 -29.14 -0.89 -2.30
N ILE A 67 -28.89 -2.10 -1.78
CA ILE A 67 -27.76 -2.90 -2.20
C ILE A 67 -28.18 -3.60 -3.49
N HIS A 68 -27.91 -2.96 -4.64
CA HIS A 68 -28.01 -3.64 -5.91
C HIS A 68 -26.99 -4.79 -5.94
N SER A 69 -27.44 -5.99 -5.61
CA SER A 69 -26.70 -7.23 -5.84
C SER A 69 -26.64 -7.46 -7.34
N TYR A 70 -25.60 -6.94 -7.99
CA TYR A 70 -25.27 -7.40 -9.34
C TYR A 70 -24.87 -8.87 -9.26
N SER A 71 -25.37 -9.70 -10.17
CA SER A 71 -24.86 -11.06 -10.27
C SER A 71 -23.35 -11.01 -10.55
N VAL A 72 -22.53 -11.83 -9.87
CA VAL A 72 -21.08 -11.92 -10.16
C VAL A 72 -20.86 -12.14 -11.64
N ALA A 73 -21.68 -12.99 -12.26
CA ALA A 73 -21.60 -13.30 -13.68
C ALA A 73 -21.82 -12.04 -14.54
N GLU A 74 -22.79 -11.19 -14.17
CA GLU A 74 -23.03 -9.93 -14.89
C GLU A 74 -21.86 -8.97 -14.73
N VAL A 75 -21.35 -8.75 -13.50
CA VAL A 75 -20.22 -7.83 -13.28
C VAL A 75 -18.98 -8.29 -14.04
N VAL A 76 -18.65 -9.58 -13.96
CA VAL A 76 -17.42 -10.13 -14.54
C VAL A 76 -17.50 -10.21 -16.06
N THR A 77 -18.69 -10.44 -16.64
CA THR A 77 -18.86 -10.48 -18.11
C THR A 77 -19.11 -9.10 -18.71
N HIS A 78 -19.44 -8.09 -17.90
CA HIS A 78 -19.74 -6.76 -18.43
C HIS A 78 -18.51 -6.15 -19.12
N PRO A 79 -18.63 -5.62 -20.36
CA PRO A 79 -17.52 -5.02 -21.08
C PRO A 79 -16.84 -3.86 -20.33
N SER A 80 -17.60 -3.12 -19.52
CA SER A 80 -17.08 -2.03 -18.68
C SER A 80 -16.19 -2.52 -17.54
N PHE A 81 -16.23 -3.81 -17.19
CA PHE A 81 -15.35 -4.44 -16.20
C PHE A 81 -14.15 -5.09 -16.88
N LEU A 82 -14.38 -5.87 -17.95
CA LEU A 82 -13.32 -6.59 -18.67
C LEU A 82 -12.29 -5.65 -19.32
N LYS A 83 -12.73 -4.52 -19.89
CA LYS A 83 -11.81 -3.58 -20.55
C LYS A 83 -10.79 -2.98 -19.56
N PRO A 84 -11.18 -2.43 -18.40
CA PRO A 84 -10.23 -2.00 -17.37
C PRO A 84 -9.32 -3.13 -16.87
N VAL A 85 -9.87 -4.33 -16.61
CA VAL A 85 -9.07 -5.49 -16.17
C VAL A 85 -7.95 -5.80 -17.17
N ALA A 86 -8.29 -5.98 -18.44
CA ALA A 86 -7.33 -6.26 -19.50
C ALA A 86 -6.30 -5.13 -19.64
N ALA A 87 -6.74 -3.87 -19.56
CA ALA A 87 -5.86 -2.70 -19.60
C ALA A 87 -4.87 -2.69 -18.43
N PHE A 88 -5.33 -2.95 -17.19
CA PHE A 88 -4.45 -2.98 -16.02
C PHE A 88 -3.46 -4.14 -16.07
N ILE A 89 -3.90 -5.34 -16.48
CA ILE A 89 -3.00 -6.48 -16.69
C ILE A 89 -1.93 -6.11 -17.72
N PHE A 90 -2.34 -5.56 -18.88
CA PHE A 90 -1.40 -5.14 -19.91
C PHE A 90 -0.40 -4.10 -19.39
N ILE A 91 -0.87 -3.06 -18.69
CA ILE A 91 -0.02 -2.00 -18.12
C ILE A 91 0.99 -2.59 -17.13
N GLN A 92 0.54 -3.43 -16.19
CA GLN A 92 1.39 -4.00 -15.15
C GLN A 92 2.46 -4.94 -15.75
N VAL A 93 2.04 -5.87 -16.61
CA VAL A 93 2.95 -6.81 -17.30
C VAL A 93 3.93 -6.04 -18.19
N TYR A 94 3.45 -5.04 -18.94
CA TYR A 94 4.27 -4.23 -19.82
C TYR A 94 5.35 -3.46 -19.06
N ILE A 95 4.97 -2.76 -17.99
CA ILE A 95 5.91 -2.01 -17.14
C ILE A 95 6.96 -2.96 -16.57
N PHE A 96 6.53 -4.10 -16.02
CA PHE A 96 7.43 -5.11 -15.49
C PHE A 96 8.45 -5.59 -16.53
N LEU A 97 7.98 -6.04 -17.69
CA LEU A 97 8.86 -6.55 -18.76
C LEU A 97 9.81 -5.46 -19.27
N ARG A 98 9.35 -4.22 -19.40
CA ARG A 98 10.17 -3.09 -19.87
C ARG A 98 11.27 -2.75 -18.87
N VAL A 99 10.93 -2.65 -17.57
CA VAL A 99 11.92 -2.38 -16.51
C VAL A 99 12.93 -3.54 -16.41
N ARG A 100 12.45 -4.78 -16.43
CA ARG A 100 13.30 -5.98 -16.41
C ARG A 100 14.26 -6.02 -17.58
N LYS A 101 13.78 -5.78 -18.81
CA LYS A 101 14.62 -5.72 -20.03
C LYS A 101 15.69 -4.64 -19.93
N ALA A 102 15.33 -3.45 -19.50
CA ALA A 102 16.28 -2.35 -19.29
C ALA A 102 17.35 -2.72 -18.26
N TRP A 103 16.97 -3.46 -17.21
CA TRP A 103 17.90 -3.87 -16.17
C TRP A 103 18.87 -4.96 -16.63
N ILE A 104 18.39 -5.97 -17.35
CA ILE A 104 19.22 -6.99 -18.00
C ILE A 104 20.21 -6.32 -18.97
N GLY A 105 19.77 -5.32 -19.74
CA GLY A 105 20.64 -4.54 -20.60
C GLY A 105 21.77 -3.83 -19.85
N ARG A 106 21.47 -3.20 -18.71
CA ARG A 106 22.49 -2.60 -17.83
C ARG A 106 23.46 -3.65 -17.26
N LYS A 107 22.95 -4.82 -16.85
CA LYS A 107 23.77 -5.95 -16.37
C LYS A 107 24.78 -6.38 -17.43
N LYS A 108 24.32 -6.62 -18.66
CA LYS A 108 25.20 -7.00 -19.78
C LYS A 108 26.29 -5.96 -20.02
N LYS A 109 25.95 -4.67 -20.03
CA LYS A 109 26.94 -3.59 -20.21
C LYS A 109 28.01 -3.56 -19.12
N VAL A 110 27.64 -3.78 -17.85
CA VAL A 110 28.60 -3.81 -16.73
C VAL A 110 29.55 -5.01 -16.84
N VAL A 111 29.02 -6.18 -17.19
CA VAL A 111 29.83 -7.39 -17.41
C VAL A 111 30.80 -7.20 -18.57
N GLU A 112 30.31 -6.69 -19.71
CA GLU A 112 31.16 -6.40 -20.88
C GLU A 112 32.25 -5.36 -20.57
N ARG A 113 31.92 -4.31 -19.79
CA ARG A 113 32.90 -3.33 -19.36
C ARG A 113 34.01 -3.96 -18.51
N ARG A 114 33.65 -4.76 -17.51
CA ARG A 114 34.63 -5.49 -16.68
C ARG A 114 35.49 -6.44 -17.50
N LYS A 115 34.88 -7.14 -18.45
CA LYS A 115 35.60 -8.04 -19.37
C LYS A 115 36.63 -7.27 -20.21
N ARG A 116 36.27 -6.10 -20.73
CA ARG A 116 37.21 -5.21 -21.46
C ARG A 116 38.32 -4.68 -20.57
N GLU A 117 38.01 -4.25 -19.35
CA GLU A 117 39.01 -3.80 -18.36
C GLU A 117 40.02 -4.92 -18.06
N MET A 118 39.57 -6.17 -17.91
CA MET A 118 40.46 -7.33 -17.73
C MET A 118 41.29 -7.67 -18.97
N MET A 119 40.73 -7.54 -20.18
CA MET A 119 41.49 -7.78 -21.42
C MET A 119 42.57 -6.71 -21.64
N ASN A 120 42.23 -5.43 -21.42
CA ASN A 120 43.19 -4.33 -21.54
C ASN A 120 44.33 -4.47 -20.52
N ALA A 121 44.02 -4.84 -19.28
CA ALA A 121 45.03 -5.10 -18.25
C ALA A 121 46.02 -6.22 -18.63
N LYS A 122 45.61 -7.19 -19.46
CA LYS A 122 46.50 -8.22 -20.01
C LYS A 122 47.37 -7.72 -21.17
N LEU A 123 46.86 -6.80 -21.97
CA LEU A 123 47.53 -6.28 -23.17
C LEU A 123 48.62 -5.26 -22.84
N ASP A 124 48.46 -4.49 -21.77
CA ASP A 124 49.44 -3.47 -21.34
C ASP A 124 50.76 -4.07 -20.80
N GLY A 125 51.02 -5.37 -21.03
CA GLY A 125 52.29 -6.01 -20.71
C GLY A 125 52.65 -5.92 -19.23
N GLY A 126 51.65 -5.80 -18.36
CA GLY A 126 51.83 -5.55 -16.94
C GLY A 126 52.81 -6.54 -16.34
N LYS A 127 54.01 -6.03 -15.99
CA LYS A 127 54.67 -6.38 -14.74
C LYS A 127 53.55 -6.57 -13.73
N THR A 128 53.29 -7.81 -13.35
CA THR A 128 52.49 -8.11 -12.18
C THR A 128 52.99 -7.17 -11.08
N PRO A 129 52.13 -6.39 -10.38
CA PRO A 129 52.57 -5.82 -9.12
C PRO A 129 53.18 -6.99 -8.35
N ALA A 130 54.46 -6.86 -7.96
CA ALA A 130 55.35 -7.94 -7.57
C ALA A 130 54.99 -8.58 -6.21
N THR A 131 53.70 -8.73 -5.92
CA THR A 131 53.16 -9.24 -4.65
C THR A 131 51.89 -10.08 -4.86
N VAL A 132 51.67 -10.66 -6.05
CA VAL A 132 50.54 -11.59 -6.27
C VAL A 132 50.98 -13.06 -6.21
N ASP A 133 52.26 -13.37 -6.39
CA ASP A 133 52.76 -14.75 -6.24
C ASP A 133 52.87 -15.22 -4.78
N GLU A 134 52.72 -14.32 -3.80
CA GLU A 134 52.62 -14.71 -2.36
C GLU A 134 51.20 -15.02 -1.90
N ILE A 135 50.19 -14.84 -2.76
CA ILE A 135 48.82 -15.23 -2.47
C ILE A 135 48.43 -16.21 -3.56
N GLY A 136 48.46 -17.52 -3.25
CA GLY A 136 48.05 -18.63 -4.12
C GLY A 136 46.56 -18.60 -4.53
N ALA A 137 46.05 -17.45 -4.95
CA ALA A 137 44.75 -17.25 -5.52
C ALA A 137 44.80 -17.76 -6.96
N LYS A 138 44.35 -19.00 -7.14
CA LYS A 138 43.97 -19.56 -8.45
C LYS A 138 43.22 -18.49 -9.25
N PRO A 139 43.43 -18.38 -10.57
CA PRO A 139 42.67 -17.47 -11.42
C PRO A 139 41.20 -17.76 -11.17
N GLU A 140 40.57 -16.85 -10.45
CA GLU A 140 39.15 -16.89 -10.15
C GLU A 140 38.49 -16.76 -11.51
N VAL A 141 38.14 -17.91 -12.09
CA VAL A 141 37.15 -18.01 -13.15
C VAL A 141 36.05 -17.07 -12.72
N LEU A 142 35.58 -16.25 -13.66
CA LEU A 142 34.49 -15.29 -13.48
C LEU A 142 33.20 -16.09 -13.22
N ASP A 143 33.20 -16.86 -12.14
CA ASP A 143 32.16 -17.70 -11.66
C ASP A 143 31.08 -16.72 -11.27
N PHE A 144 29.99 -16.90 -12.00
CA PHE A 144 28.83 -16.08 -11.93
C PHE A 144 28.30 -16.13 -10.49
N ASP A 145 28.64 -15.11 -9.69
CA ASP A 145 28.33 -15.08 -8.25
C ASP A 145 26.84 -15.41 -8.05
N PRO A 146 26.50 -16.58 -7.50
CA PRO A 146 25.10 -16.98 -7.32
C PRO A 146 24.36 -16.03 -6.37
N ASN A 147 25.06 -15.25 -5.54
CA ASN A 147 24.44 -14.20 -4.74
C ASN A 147 23.99 -12.99 -5.57
N PHE A 148 24.62 -12.76 -6.73
CA PHE A 148 24.25 -11.68 -7.63
C PHE A 148 22.87 -11.91 -8.25
N ASP A 149 22.58 -13.13 -8.70
CA ASP A 149 21.29 -13.47 -9.30
C ASP A 149 20.15 -13.45 -8.30
N ASN A 150 20.37 -13.96 -7.08
CA ASN A 150 19.43 -13.80 -5.97
C ASN A 150 19.12 -12.33 -5.67
N SER A 151 20.13 -11.45 -5.77
CA SER A 151 19.92 -10.00 -5.56
C SER A 151 19.09 -9.36 -6.67
N PHE A 152 19.22 -9.86 -7.91
CA PHE A 152 18.50 -9.37 -9.08
C PHE A 152 17.04 -9.83 -9.08
N GLU A 153 16.80 -11.13 -8.83
CA GLU A 153 15.46 -11.69 -8.67
C GLU A 153 14.71 -10.98 -7.55
N ARG A 154 15.35 -10.83 -6.39
CA ARG A 154 14.79 -10.09 -5.26
C ARG A 154 14.40 -8.69 -5.68
N LYS A 155 15.27 -7.91 -6.30
CA LYS A 155 14.89 -6.54 -6.69
C LYS A 155 13.78 -6.52 -7.74
N THR A 156 13.79 -7.48 -8.66
CA THR A 156 12.78 -7.59 -9.72
C THR A 156 11.39 -7.86 -9.12
N SER A 157 11.31 -8.68 -8.06
CA SER A 157 10.05 -8.98 -7.37
C SER A 157 9.39 -7.74 -6.74
N TRP A 158 10.15 -6.71 -6.38
CA TRP A 158 9.61 -5.50 -5.75
C TRP A 158 9.10 -4.44 -6.72
N ILE A 159 9.33 -4.58 -8.04
CA ILE A 159 8.95 -3.54 -9.02
C ILE A 159 7.43 -3.35 -9.05
N LEU A 160 6.68 -4.44 -9.18
CA LEU A 160 5.21 -4.38 -9.20
C LEU A 160 4.66 -3.92 -7.86
N THR A 161 5.23 -4.41 -6.75
CA THR A 161 4.84 -4.00 -5.41
C THR A 161 5.00 -2.50 -5.19
N VAL A 162 6.11 -1.87 -5.63
CA VAL A 162 6.29 -0.40 -5.52
C VAL A 162 5.21 0.33 -6.29
N LEU A 163 4.94 -0.07 -7.54
CA LEU A 163 3.95 0.58 -8.38
C LEU A 163 2.54 0.47 -7.77
N SER A 164 2.15 -0.74 -7.38
CA SER A 164 0.83 -1.00 -6.79
C SER A 164 0.64 -0.30 -5.46
N SER A 165 1.59 -0.45 -4.53
CA SER A 165 1.52 0.22 -3.23
C SER A 165 1.52 1.74 -3.34
N LEU A 166 2.17 2.34 -4.35
CA LEU A 166 2.07 3.77 -4.63
C LEU A 166 0.64 4.18 -5.01
N VAL A 167 0.04 3.49 -5.99
CA VAL A 167 -1.33 3.78 -6.44
C VAL A 167 -2.32 3.60 -5.27
N MET A 168 -2.19 2.50 -4.52
CA MET A 168 -3.04 2.21 -3.37
C MET A 168 -2.86 3.23 -2.25
N THR A 169 -1.64 3.67 -1.97
CA THR A 169 -1.40 4.71 -0.95
C THR A 169 -2.04 6.04 -1.35
N VAL A 170 -1.93 6.45 -2.62
CA VAL A 170 -2.55 7.69 -3.10
C VAL A 170 -4.08 7.61 -3.07
N ALA A 171 -4.66 6.51 -3.56
CA ALA A 171 -6.10 6.28 -3.48
C ALA A 171 -6.58 6.20 -2.02
N GLY A 172 -5.79 5.56 -1.17
CA GLY A 172 -5.98 5.45 0.26
C GLY A 172 -5.97 6.79 0.98
N LEU A 173 -5.12 7.72 0.55
CA LEU A 173 -5.09 9.07 1.09
C LEU A 173 -6.37 9.84 0.74
N VAL A 174 -6.88 9.70 -0.49
CA VAL A 174 -8.18 10.28 -0.88
C VAL A 174 -9.31 9.71 -0.01
N GLY A 175 -9.31 8.39 0.17
CA GLY A 175 -10.22 7.70 1.09
C GLY A 175 -10.05 8.18 2.53
N PHE A 176 -8.84 8.32 3.04
CA PHE A 176 -8.64 8.76 4.42
C PHE A 176 -9.11 10.20 4.63
N VAL A 177 -8.76 11.11 3.71
CA VAL A 177 -9.14 12.53 3.77
C VAL A 177 -10.65 12.69 3.76
N GLY A 178 -11.37 12.03 2.85
CA GLY A 178 -12.83 12.09 2.88
C GLY A 178 -13.40 11.57 4.21
N TRP A 179 -12.77 10.57 4.85
CA TRP A 179 -13.30 9.94 6.07
C TRP A 179 -13.25 10.95 7.20
N THR A 180 -12.13 11.67 7.27
CA THR A 180 -11.94 12.76 8.22
C THR A 180 -12.92 13.91 7.96
N PHE A 181 -13.20 14.26 6.70
CA PHE A 181 -14.20 15.29 6.36
C PHE A 181 -15.61 14.93 6.79
N TYR A 182 -15.97 13.64 6.72
CA TYR A 182 -17.24 13.11 7.23
C TYR A 182 -17.18 12.78 8.74
N ARG A 183 -16.29 13.44 9.49
CA ARG A 183 -16.17 13.36 10.95
C ARG A 183 -15.94 11.94 11.47
N TRP A 184 -15.17 11.15 10.72
CA TRP A 184 -14.85 9.76 11.05
C TRP A 184 -16.04 8.80 10.99
N ASP A 185 -17.16 9.22 10.37
CA ASP A 185 -18.37 8.43 10.24
C ASP A 185 -18.45 7.79 8.84
N MET A 186 -18.25 6.47 8.77
CA MET A 186 -18.32 5.69 7.53
C MET A 186 -19.73 5.60 6.97
N ALA A 187 -20.78 5.73 7.78
CA ALA A 187 -22.15 5.69 7.30
C ALA A 187 -22.57 7.01 6.63
N ARG A 188 -22.03 8.14 7.09
CA ARG A 188 -22.24 9.46 6.47
C ARG A 188 -21.42 9.65 5.20
N TRP A 189 -20.48 8.77 4.93
CA TRP A 189 -19.64 8.86 3.77
C TRP A 189 -20.49 8.72 2.49
N PRO A 190 -20.65 9.77 1.65
CA PRO A 190 -21.61 9.75 0.53
C PRO A 190 -21.17 8.87 -0.65
N ILE A 191 -19.96 8.32 -0.61
CA ILE A 191 -19.53 7.24 -1.51
C ILE A 191 -19.91 5.85 -0.95
N VAL A 192 -20.70 5.72 0.12
CA VAL A 192 -21.35 4.44 0.44
C VAL A 192 -22.31 4.13 -0.71
N GLY A 193 -21.79 3.40 -1.70
CA GLY A 193 -22.29 3.31 -3.07
C GLY A 193 -21.10 3.34 -4.04
N ALA A 194 -20.85 2.24 -4.76
CA ALA A 194 -19.65 2.05 -5.57
C ALA A 194 -19.36 3.22 -6.54
N SER A 195 -18.57 4.21 -6.13
CA SER A 195 -18.05 5.18 -7.09
C SER A 195 -17.21 4.43 -8.12
N ARG A 196 -17.28 4.89 -9.37
CA ARG A 196 -16.44 4.32 -10.44
C ARG A 196 -14.97 4.32 -10.04
N PHE A 197 -14.52 5.36 -9.31
CA PHE A 197 -13.18 5.45 -8.79
C PHE A 197 -12.84 4.30 -7.82
N SER A 198 -13.61 4.10 -6.76
CA SER A 198 -13.37 3.01 -5.79
C SER A 198 -13.43 1.63 -6.46
N LEU A 199 -14.34 1.44 -7.41
CA LEU A 199 -14.42 0.20 -8.18
C LEU A 199 -13.15 -0.01 -9.02
N TRP A 200 -12.66 1.02 -9.71
CA TRP A 200 -11.45 0.93 -10.52
C TRP A 200 -10.20 0.64 -9.68
N ILE A 201 -10.09 1.25 -8.49
CA ILE A 201 -9.01 0.97 -7.55
C ILE A 201 -9.07 -0.49 -7.05
N ALA A 202 -10.27 -0.99 -6.72
CA ALA A 202 -10.44 -2.38 -6.32
C ALA A 202 -10.06 -3.36 -7.43
N ILE A 203 -10.51 -3.11 -8.67
CA ILE A 203 -10.15 -3.92 -9.84
C ILE A 203 -8.64 -3.86 -10.11
N TYR A 204 -8.04 -2.68 -10.05
CA TYR A 204 -6.60 -2.50 -10.20
C TYR A 204 -5.84 -3.37 -9.19
N PHE A 205 -6.22 -3.31 -7.91
CA PHE A 205 -5.57 -4.09 -6.86
C PHE A 205 -5.75 -5.60 -7.04
N LEU A 206 -6.96 -6.05 -7.42
CA LEU A 206 -7.22 -7.46 -7.75
C LEU A 206 -6.33 -7.93 -8.90
N THR A 207 -6.25 -7.16 -10.01
CA THR A 207 -5.37 -7.52 -11.13
C THR A 207 -3.91 -7.58 -10.73
N TYR A 208 -3.46 -6.68 -9.84
CA TYR A 208 -2.12 -6.74 -9.27
C TYR A 208 -1.88 -8.03 -8.49
N MET A 209 -2.82 -8.46 -7.64
CA MET A 209 -2.65 -9.70 -6.87
C MET A 209 -2.43 -10.92 -7.76
N TRP A 210 -3.20 -11.03 -8.85
CA TRP A 210 -3.05 -12.09 -9.84
C TRP A 210 -1.74 -11.97 -10.63
N CYS A 211 -1.41 -10.77 -11.11
CA CYS A 211 -0.19 -10.54 -11.88
C CYS A 211 1.07 -10.82 -11.05
N ASP A 212 1.11 -10.41 -9.77
CA ASP A 212 2.29 -10.61 -8.93
C ASP A 212 2.56 -12.10 -8.63
N ILE A 213 1.52 -12.89 -8.39
CA ILE A 213 1.67 -14.35 -8.26
C ILE A 213 2.13 -14.97 -9.59
N ALA A 214 1.46 -14.64 -10.70
CA ALA A 214 1.76 -15.25 -12.00
C ALA A 214 3.20 -14.93 -12.44
N ILE A 215 3.59 -13.65 -12.38
CA ILE A 215 4.94 -13.21 -12.72
C ILE A 215 5.95 -13.77 -11.73
N GLY A 216 5.63 -13.81 -10.44
CA GLY A 216 6.55 -14.33 -9.44
C GLY A 216 6.82 -15.82 -9.59
N VAL A 217 5.81 -16.63 -9.91
CA VAL A 217 6.01 -18.06 -10.21
C VAL A 217 6.89 -18.24 -11.46
N MET A 218 6.76 -17.36 -12.45
CA MET A 218 7.54 -17.43 -13.70
C MET A 218 8.98 -16.90 -13.59
N TYR A 219 9.21 -15.83 -12.82
CA TYR A 219 10.47 -15.08 -12.88
C TYR A 219 11.24 -14.97 -11.57
N TYR A 220 10.62 -15.20 -10.41
CA TYR A 220 11.27 -15.05 -9.10
C TYR A 220 10.64 -15.97 -8.05
N ARG A 221 10.43 -17.24 -8.40
CA ARG A 221 9.73 -18.24 -7.56
C ARG A 221 10.37 -18.38 -6.17
N SER A 222 11.69 -18.23 -6.10
CA SER A 222 12.49 -18.26 -4.87
C SER A 222 12.10 -17.16 -3.86
N GLN A 223 11.50 -16.07 -4.33
CA GLN A 223 11.15 -14.90 -3.52
C GLN A 223 9.71 -14.95 -3.00
N ILE A 224 8.85 -15.83 -3.51
CA ILE A 224 7.47 -15.96 -3.03
C ILE A 224 7.44 -16.86 -1.80
N THR A 225 7.10 -16.28 -0.66
CA THR A 225 6.90 -17.05 0.59
C THR A 225 5.45 -17.52 0.71
N LEU A 226 5.22 -18.62 1.42
CA LEU A 226 3.88 -19.17 1.64
C LEU A 226 2.93 -18.14 2.28
N LEU A 227 3.37 -17.52 3.37
CA LEU A 227 2.52 -16.63 4.15
C LEU A 227 2.34 -15.26 3.49
N ALA A 228 3.42 -14.58 3.11
CA ALA A 228 3.35 -13.21 2.59
C ALA A 228 3.03 -13.16 1.09
N GLY A 229 3.32 -14.22 0.34
CA GLY A 229 2.96 -14.36 -1.07
C GLY A 229 1.59 -15.01 -1.21
N TYR A 230 1.52 -16.33 -1.13
CA TYR A 230 0.32 -17.08 -1.50
C TYR A 230 -0.89 -16.79 -0.60
N ILE A 231 -0.76 -17.01 0.72
CA ILE A 231 -1.90 -16.88 1.65
C ILE A 231 -2.38 -15.43 1.72
N HIS A 232 -1.47 -14.47 1.83
CA HIS A 232 -1.81 -13.05 1.86
C HIS A 232 -2.54 -12.61 0.58
N HIS A 233 -1.99 -12.91 -0.60
CA HIS A 233 -2.62 -12.51 -1.86
C HIS A 233 -3.97 -13.19 -2.06
N ALA A 234 -4.12 -14.47 -1.68
CA ALA A 234 -5.41 -15.17 -1.73
C ALA A 234 -6.45 -14.53 -0.80
N LEU A 235 -6.08 -14.20 0.43
CA LEU A 235 -6.95 -13.53 1.40
C LEU A 235 -7.41 -12.16 0.90
N PHE A 236 -6.50 -11.34 0.37
CA PHE A 236 -6.85 -10.03 -0.17
C PHE A 236 -7.67 -10.13 -1.46
N THR A 237 -7.39 -11.12 -2.31
CA THR A 237 -8.22 -11.40 -3.49
C THR A 237 -9.66 -11.71 -3.07
N TYR A 238 -9.85 -12.53 -2.04
CA TYR A 238 -11.17 -12.83 -1.49
C TYR A 238 -11.86 -11.59 -0.92
N ILE A 239 -11.19 -10.82 -0.04
CA ILE A 239 -11.78 -9.62 0.60
C ILE A 239 -12.19 -8.58 -0.43
N PHE A 240 -11.33 -8.29 -1.41
CA PHE A 240 -11.65 -7.32 -2.46
C PHE A 240 -12.75 -7.82 -3.39
N SER A 241 -12.74 -9.11 -3.76
CA SER A 241 -13.81 -9.69 -4.59
C SER A 241 -15.15 -9.65 -3.88
N PHE A 242 -15.18 -9.97 -2.59
CA PHE A 242 -16.36 -9.87 -1.74
C PHE A 242 -16.90 -8.43 -1.71
N ALA A 243 -16.03 -7.44 -1.50
CA ALA A 243 -16.46 -6.05 -1.46
C ALA A 243 -16.92 -5.52 -2.82
N VAL A 244 -16.32 -5.96 -3.93
CA VAL A 244 -16.84 -5.68 -5.27
C VAL A 244 -18.23 -6.28 -5.44
N TYR A 245 -18.41 -7.54 -5.06
CA TYR A 245 -19.68 -8.25 -5.19
C TYR A 245 -20.82 -7.59 -4.39
N HIS A 246 -20.54 -7.15 -3.16
CA HIS A 246 -21.52 -6.49 -2.29
C HIS A 246 -21.60 -4.97 -2.47
N GLY A 247 -20.87 -4.37 -3.42
CA GLY A 247 -20.88 -2.92 -3.65
C GLY A 247 -20.21 -2.09 -2.53
N LEU A 248 -19.39 -2.72 -1.69
CA LEU A 248 -18.73 -2.15 -0.52
C LEU A 248 -17.33 -1.56 -0.82
N VAL A 249 -16.96 -1.46 -2.10
CA VAL A 249 -15.63 -1.01 -2.55
C VAL A 249 -15.23 0.38 -2.04
N ALA A 250 -16.22 1.22 -1.73
CA ALA A 250 -15.96 2.54 -1.19
C ALA A 250 -15.42 2.50 0.24
N CYS A 251 -15.95 1.61 1.08
CA CYS A 251 -15.50 1.41 2.45
C CYS A 251 -14.06 0.88 2.51
N ILE A 252 -13.59 0.23 1.45
CA ILE A 252 -12.20 -0.23 1.32
C ILE A 252 -11.24 0.90 0.95
N LEU A 253 -11.71 2.01 0.40
CA LEU A 253 -10.82 3.06 -0.09
C LEU A 253 -9.87 3.58 1.02
N PRO A 254 -10.33 3.93 2.24
CA PRO A 254 -9.43 4.30 3.34
C PRO A 254 -8.44 3.19 3.75
N PHE A 255 -8.83 1.92 3.63
CA PHE A 255 -7.94 0.77 3.89
C PHE A 255 -6.79 0.67 2.87
N CYS A 256 -6.90 1.31 1.70
CA CYS A 256 -5.80 1.33 0.74
C CYS A 256 -4.57 2.07 1.30
N LEU A 257 -4.74 2.95 2.29
CA LEU A 257 -3.64 3.65 2.96
C LEU A 257 -2.77 2.70 3.81
N LEU A 258 -3.26 1.50 4.09
CA LEU A 258 -2.50 0.44 4.76
C LEU A 258 -1.31 -0.07 3.91
N GLU A 259 -1.25 0.28 2.62
CA GLU A 259 -0.11 -0.05 1.75
C GLU A 259 1.10 0.90 1.88
N LEU A 260 0.97 2.03 2.59
CA LEU A 260 2.07 2.96 2.82
C LEU A 260 3.36 2.30 3.37
N PRO A 261 3.32 1.45 4.43
CA PRO A 261 4.50 0.74 4.89
C PRO A 261 5.08 -0.20 3.84
N THR A 262 4.24 -0.84 3.02
CA THR A 262 4.69 -1.70 1.90
C THR A 262 5.46 -0.88 0.89
N LEU A 263 4.98 0.32 0.53
CA LEU A 263 5.66 1.23 -0.39
C LEU A 263 7.06 1.59 0.11
N ILE A 264 7.16 1.97 1.39
CA ILE A 264 8.44 2.33 2.03
C ILE A 264 9.40 1.14 2.04
N MET A 265 8.90 -0.05 2.40
CA MET A 265 9.68 -1.27 2.38
C MET A 265 10.16 -1.61 0.97
N ALA A 266 9.27 -1.59 -0.02
CA ALA A 266 9.55 -1.99 -1.38
C ALA A 266 10.59 -1.07 -2.05
N ILE A 267 10.51 0.25 -1.82
CA ILE A 267 11.54 1.21 -2.27
C ILE A 267 12.90 0.87 -1.64
N GLY A 268 12.94 0.57 -0.34
CA GLY A 268 14.17 0.17 0.35
C GLY A 268 14.77 -1.16 -0.12
N GLN A 269 13.97 -2.03 -0.75
CA GLN A 269 14.44 -3.28 -1.34
C GLN A 269 15.03 -3.08 -2.75
N LEU A 270 14.52 -2.11 -3.52
CA LEU A 270 15.10 -1.71 -4.80
C LEU A 270 16.46 -1.03 -4.61
N ASP A 271 16.56 -0.13 -3.62
CA ASP A 271 17.81 0.57 -3.29
C ASP A 271 17.97 0.72 -1.77
N LYS A 272 19.05 0.11 -1.26
CA LYS A 272 19.42 0.09 0.16
C LYS A 272 19.61 1.50 0.74
N ARG A 273 19.90 2.52 -0.07
CA ARG A 273 20.08 3.92 0.38
C ARG A 273 18.77 4.50 0.95
N PHE A 274 17.63 4.06 0.44
CA PHE A 274 16.31 4.49 0.92
C PHE A 274 15.79 3.63 2.08
N ARG A 275 16.49 2.55 2.45
CA ARG A 275 16.05 1.66 3.52
C ARG A 275 16.17 2.38 4.88
N ARG A 276 15.03 2.67 5.50
CA ARG A 276 14.92 3.27 6.84
C ARG A 276 14.02 2.41 7.71
N ASP A 277 14.62 1.48 8.47
CA ASP A 277 13.86 0.48 9.25
C ASP A 277 12.88 1.12 10.25
N TYR A 278 13.25 2.23 10.90
CA TYR A 278 12.36 2.94 11.84
C TYR A 278 11.19 3.66 11.16
N LEU A 279 11.40 4.22 9.96
CA LEU A 279 10.32 4.82 9.17
C LEU A 279 9.31 3.76 8.75
N PHE A 280 9.80 2.59 8.31
CA PHE A 280 8.95 1.44 8.05
C PHE A 280 8.18 1.01 9.32
N GLY A 281 8.85 0.84 10.46
CA GLY A 281 8.18 0.42 11.70
C GLY A 281 7.12 1.41 12.18
N GLY A 282 7.42 2.71 12.13
CA GLY A 282 6.49 3.76 12.53
C GLY A 282 5.25 3.83 11.63
N THR A 283 5.46 3.81 10.31
CA THR A 283 4.35 3.78 9.35
C THR A 283 3.55 2.49 9.41
N TYR A 284 4.20 1.34 9.62
CA TYR A 284 3.53 0.05 9.78
C TYR A 284 2.61 0.06 11.01
N PHE A 285 3.11 0.50 12.15
CA PHE A 285 2.28 0.61 13.35
C PHE A 285 1.14 1.61 13.15
N GLY A 286 1.45 2.81 12.65
CA GLY A 286 0.46 3.87 12.45
C GLY A 286 -0.66 3.48 11.50
N THR A 287 -0.35 2.89 10.34
CA THR A 287 -1.37 2.51 9.37
C THR A 287 -1.89 1.09 9.61
N ARG A 288 -1.05 0.05 9.50
CA ARG A 288 -1.47 -1.36 9.52
C ARG A 288 -1.98 -1.88 10.86
N VAL A 289 -1.66 -1.20 11.97
CA VAL A 289 -2.18 -1.55 13.30
C VAL A 289 -3.21 -0.54 13.78
N ALA A 290 -2.80 0.70 14.04
CA ALA A 290 -3.66 1.70 14.69
C ALA A 290 -4.81 2.15 13.77
N LEU A 291 -4.51 2.66 12.57
CA LEU A 291 -5.53 3.07 11.61
C LEU A 291 -6.41 1.89 11.19
N HIS A 292 -5.82 0.71 10.96
CA HIS A 292 -6.59 -0.48 10.60
C HIS A 292 -7.62 -0.84 11.69
N ALA A 293 -7.22 -0.85 12.97
CA ALA A 293 -8.14 -1.10 14.07
C ALA A 293 -9.24 -0.02 14.16
N ALA A 294 -8.89 1.25 13.97
CA ALA A 294 -9.85 2.35 13.97
C ALA A 294 -10.88 2.24 12.82
N LEU A 295 -10.44 1.88 11.61
CA LEU A 295 -11.33 1.66 10.47
C LEU A 295 -12.25 0.45 10.71
N CYS A 296 -11.73 -0.66 11.24
CA CYS A 296 -12.56 -1.81 11.62
C CYS A 296 -13.60 -1.46 12.69
N TRP A 297 -13.21 -0.65 13.69
CA TRP A 297 -14.12 -0.17 14.72
C TRP A 297 -15.23 0.71 14.15
N SER A 298 -14.86 1.70 13.32
CA SER A 298 -15.81 2.58 12.62
C SER A 298 -16.76 1.76 11.75
N MET A 299 -16.28 0.76 11.00
CA MET A 299 -17.15 -0.15 10.26
C MET A 299 -18.07 -1.00 11.15
N ALA A 300 -17.61 -1.43 12.32
CA ALA A 300 -18.40 -2.27 13.22
C ALA A 300 -19.51 -1.48 13.96
N VAL A 301 -19.26 -0.21 14.26
CA VAL A 301 -20.19 0.63 15.05
C VAL A 301 -21.11 1.46 14.15
N GLU A 302 -20.60 1.97 13.02
CA GLU A 302 -21.31 2.99 12.24
C GLU A 302 -22.07 2.39 11.05
N LEU A 303 -21.56 1.31 10.44
CA LEU A 303 -22.27 0.67 9.33
C LEU A 303 -23.31 -0.33 9.86
N ASP A 304 -24.59 0.01 9.76
CA ASP A 304 -25.73 -0.89 10.05
C ASP A 304 -25.94 -1.92 8.91
N VAL A 305 -24.86 -2.57 8.47
CA VAL A 305 -24.85 -3.61 7.41
C VAL A 305 -24.83 -5.03 7.98
N GLY A 306 -25.04 -5.16 9.30
CA GLY A 306 -25.02 -6.42 10.02
C GLY A 306 -23.62 -6.98 10.27
N MET A 307 -23.56 -8.13 10.96
CA MET A 307 -22.32 -8.81 11.35
C MET A 307 -21.49 -9.38 10.19
N THR A 308 -21.90 -9.19 8.94
CA THR A 308 -21.28 -9.86 7.79
C THR A 308 -20.08 -9.11 7.20
N VAL A 309 -19.99 -7.79 7.38
CA VAL A 309 -19.03 -6.97 6.62
C VAL A 309 -17.75 -6.65 7.38
N TRP A 310 -17.85 -6.13 8.60
CA TRP A 310 -16.67 -5.70 9.37
C TRP A 310 -15.72 -6.84 9.80
N PRO A 311 -16.15 -8.11 10.00
CA PRO A 311 -15.20 -9.16 10.38
C PRO A 311 -14.18 -9.49 9.28
N LEU A 312 -14.51 -9.23 8.01
CA LEU A 312 -13.63 -9.52 6.88
C LEU A 312 -12.32 -8.73 6.89
N PRO A 313 -12.32 -7.40 6.99
CA PRO A 313 -11.06 -6.67 7.20
C PRO A 313 -10.46 -6.96 8.59
N ALA A 314 -11.29 -7.17 9.62
CA ALA A 314 -10.79 -7.43 10.97
C ALA A 314 -9.94 -8.71 11.08
N VAL A 315 -10.21 -9.76 10.29
CA VAL A 315 -9.41 -11.00 10.28
C VAL A 315 -7.96 -10.78 9.80
N VAL A 316 -7.69 -9.67 9.11
CA VAL A 316 -6.34 -9.30 8.66
C VAL A 316 -5.53 -8.65 9.80
N LEU A 317 -6.18 -8.06 10.81
CA LEU A 317 -5.49 -7.37 11.90
C LEU A 317 -4.58 -8.30 12.73
N PRO A 318 -4.98 -9.53 13.11
CA PRO A 318 -4.07 -10.50 13.75
C PRO A 318 -2.81 -10.79 12.94
N LEU A 319 -2.92 -10.90 11.61
CA LEU A 319 -1.76 -11.10 10.74
C LEU A 319 -0.82 -9.88 10.80
N HIS A 320 -1.37 -8.67 10.82
CA HIS A 320 -0.58 -7.45 10.96
C HIS A 320 0.13 -7.36 12.30
N LEU A 321 -0.55 -7.71 13.39
CA LEU A 321 0.04 -7.76 14.74
C LEU A 321 1.16 -8.80 14.81
N TYR A 322 0.96 -9.98 14.23
CA TYR A 322 1.98 -11.02 14.13
C TYR A 322 3.24 -10.53 13.39
N TRP A 323 3.09 -9.90 12.23
CA TRP A 323 4.25 -9.37 11.50
C TRP A 323 4.93 -8.22 12.24
N PHE A 324 4.17 -7.36 12.92
CA PHE A 324 4.75 -6.29 13.72
C PHE A 324 5.55 -6.83 14.90
N SER A 325 5.04 -7.85 15.60
CA SER A 325 5.76 -8.48 16.72
C SER A 325 7.08 -9.09 16.26
N ARG A 326 7.08 -9.80 15.12
CA ARG A 326 8.30 -10.33 14.49
C ARG A 326 9.30 -9.25 14.12
N TRP A 327 8.82 -8.12 13.61
CA TRP A 327 9.69 -6.98 13.32
C TRP A 327 10.31 -6.39 14.61
N VAL A 328 9.53 -6.24 15.68
CA VAL A 328 10.03 -5.78 16.99
C VAL A 328 11.09 -6.73 17.55
N GLU A 329 10.84 -8.04 17.51
CA GLU A 329 11.82 -9.08 17.89
C GLU A 329 13.12 -8.95 17.08
N GLN A 330 13.00 -8.77 15.77
CA GLN A 330 14.16 -8.56 14.89
C GLN A 330 14.95 -7.30 15.28
N GLN A 331 14.29 -6.19 15.56
CA GLN A 331 14.98 -4.95 15.98
C GLN A 331 15.69 -5.12 17.32
N LYS A 332 15.06 -5.80 18.30
CA LYS A 332 15.70 -6.14 19.58
C LYS A 332 16.97 -6.96 19.37
N ARG A 333 16.91 -7.99 18.52
CA ARG A 333 18.08 -8.82 18.17
C ARG A 333 19.19 -8.01 17.49
N LEU A 334 18.86 -7.16 16.52
CA LEU A 334 19.83 -6.32 15.82
C LEU A 334 20.50 -5.31 16.76
N ARG A 335 19.74 -4.72 17.69
CA ARG A 335 20.28 -3.82 18.73
C ARG A 335 21.24 -4.55 19.66
N ALA A 336 20.89 -5.75 20.12
CA ALA A 336 21.76 -6.56 20.95
C ALA A 336 23.07 -6.93 20.23
N LYS A 337 23.00 -7.32 18.95
CA LYS A 337 24.19 -7.60 18.12
C LYS A 337 25.09 -6.38 17.98
N ARG A 338 24.53 -5.20 17.68
CA ARG A 338 25.30 -3.94 17.57
C ARG A 338 25.98 -3.58 18.89
N LYS A 339 25.31 -3.79 20.03
CA LYS A 339 25.90 -3.55 21.36
C LYS A 339 27.10 -4.47 21.61
N ARG A 340 27.00 -5.76 21.25
CA ARG A 340 28.12 -6.73 21.36
C ARG A 340 29.29 -6.33 20.47
N GLN A 341 29.02 -6.04 19.19
CA GLN A 341 30.06 -5.61 18.24
C GLN A 341 30.74 -4.30 18.68
N ALA A 342 29.98 -3.34 19.22
CA ALA A 342 30.54 -2.10 19.76
C ALA A 342 31.40 -2.35 21.01
N LYS A 343 31.01 -3.31 21.86
CA LYS A 343 31.82 -3.74 23.01
C LYS A 343 33.13 -4.39 22.56
N GLU A 344 33.06 -5.37 21.67
CA GLU A 344 34.24 -6.06 21.10
C GLU A 344 35.17 -5.09 20.35
N ALA A 345 34.62 -4.12 19.62
CA ALA A 345 35.43 -3.09 18.97
C ALA A 345 36.15 -2.18 19.99
N ARG A 346 35.48 -1.80 21.09
CA ARG A 346 36.10 -1.03 22.18
C ARG A 346 37.18 -1.82 22.90
N GLU A 347 36.95 -3.10 23.17
CA GLU A 347 37.95 -4.00 23.78
C GLU A 347 39.17 -4.18 22.88
N ARG A 348 38.99 -4.34 21.56
CA ARG A 348 40.10 -4.37 20.59
C ARG A 348 40.94 -3.09 20.61
N VAL A 349 40.30 -1.93 20.53
CA VAL A 349 41.00 -0.63 20.57
C VAL A 349 41.74 -0.42 21.89
N MET A 350 41.15 -0.85 23.01
CA MET A 350 41.79 -0.79 24.33
C MET A 350 43.03 -1.70 24.37
N ASN A 351 42.92 -2.94 23.91
CA ASN A 351 44.03 -3.89 23.89
C ASN A 351 45.17 -3.41 22.99
N GLU A 352 44.87 -2.91 21.78
CA GLU A 352 45.87 -2.30 20.88
C GLU A 352 46.57 -1.08 21.54
N SER A 353 45.85 -0.32 22.36
CA SER A 353 46.44 0.83 23.07
C SER A 353 47.39 0.37 24.19
N ILE A 354 47.02 -0.69 24.93
CA ILE A 354 47.87 -1.30 25.96
C ILE A 354 49.16 -1.85 25.33
N GLU A 355 49.05 -2.61 24.24
CA GLU A 355 50.21 -3.18 23.52
C GLU A 355 51.18 -2.10 23.06
N ARG A 356 50.68 -0.96 22.56
CA ARG A 356 51.52 0.18 22.18
C ARG A 356 52.25 0.80 23.36
N ILE A 357 51.58 0.95 24.50
CA ILE A 357 52.19 1.49 25.73
C ILE A 357 53.28 0.56 26.24
N VAL A 358 53.00 -0.75 26.31
CA VAL A 358 54.00 -1.76 26.71
C VAL A 358 55.21 -1.71 25.79
N ALA A 359 55.00 -1.72 24.47
CA ALA A 359 56.10 -1.62 23.51
C ALA A 359 56.87 -0.29 23.59
N GLN A 360 56.25 0.81 24.06
CA GLN A 360 56.94 2.06 24.33
C GLN A 360 57.79 1.98 25.59
N MET A 361 57.29 1.33 26.65
CA MET A 361 58.05 1.09 27.88
C MET A 361 59.28 0.23 27.63
N ASP A 362 59.13 -0.88 26.89
CA ASP A 362 60.26 -1.76 26.53
C ASP A 362 61.35 -1.02 25.73
N ARG A 363 60.96 -0.02 24.92
CA ARG A 363 61.90 0.82 24.18
C ARG A 363 62.61 1.87 25.03
N MET A 364 62.10 2.20 26.22
CA MET A 364 62.75 3.14 27.14
C MET A 364 63.71 2.44 28.10
N GLU A 365 63.54 1.13 28.32
CA GLU A 365 64.42 0.32 29.19
C GLU A 365 65.69 -0.18 28.48
N ASN A 366 65.65 -0.33 27.15
CA ASN A 366 66.80 -0.67 26.31
C ASN A 366 67.48 0.60 25.79
#